data_AF-A0A160HZ30-F1
#
_entry.id   AF-A0A160HZ30-F1
#
_cell.length_a   1.000
_cell.length_b   1.000
_cell.length_c   1.000
_cell.angle_alpha   90.00
_cell.angle_beta   90.00
_cell.angle_gamma   90.00
#
_symmetry.space_group_name_H-M   'P 1'
#
loop_
_entity.id
_entity.type
_entity.pdbx_description
1 polymer ?
#
loop_
_entity_poly.entity_id
_entity_poly.type
_entity_poly.pdbx_seq_one_letter_code
_entity_poly.pdbx_strand_id
1 'polypeptide(L)'
;MARTYQEAVRNGVAAAGRLHRQFDLRARLEAEPGAVDVFDLIAALDTPLMVRPLDGLLGAFVNVPIPGIMITTQRPLSIQRFTAAHELGHSTLRHQPSLDDEAQVLRRAPGRDLSPGFQETEADAFAAALLMPRWLITAHCARQGWRAVDLERPQVVYQLALRLGVSFEAMTRTLERYDLLDAGRRQTILATRPRTLKVELLGDFTPPSYHGDVWLLTEKDQGGRIDGSRGDLFVIRVRELGSAGYLWDFDTLQASGLVVLRDTRFVGPRDSVGDQVEREVLAGPDGEEVEGALDLRQSRPWLEEPPIAALTVAFDLSGPEASGLSRAERRRWLAAA
;
A
#
# COMPACT_ATOMS: atom_id res chain seq x y z
N MET A 1 15.82 10.71 25.71
CA MET A 1 15.54 9.27 25.51
C MET A 1 14.38 8.89 26.39
N ALA A 2 13.42 8.12 25.86
CA ALA A 2 12.33 7.57 26.65
C ALA A 2 12.84 6.70 27.81
N ARG A 3 12.07 6.65 28.91
CA ARG A 3 12.39 5.86 30.11
C ARG A 3 11.42 4.70 30.31
N THR A 4 10.31 4.70 29.56
CA THR A 4 9.30 3.65 29.61
C THR A 4 8.83 3.30 28.19
N TYR A 5 8.24 2.12 28.04
CA TYR A 5 7.64 1.68 26.78
C TYR A 5 6.55 2.66 26.30
N GLN A 6 5.71 3.15 27.21
CA GLN A 6 4.63 4.09 26.87
C GLN A 6 5.18 5.44 26.39
N GLU A 7 6.26 5.93 27.02
CA GLU A 7 6.95 7.14 26.56
C GLU A 7 7.56 6.95 25.18
N ALA A 8 8.20 5.79 24.93
CA ALA A 8 8.78 5.46 23.63
C ALA A 8 7.72 5.46 22.52
N VAL A 9 6.60 4.77 22.75
CA VAL A 9 5.47 4.77 21.80
C VAL A 9 4.95 6.19 21.57
N ARG A 10 4.74 6.97 22.64
CA ARG A 10 4.25 8.35 22.54
C ARG A 10 5.20 9.24 21.74
N ASN A 11 6.51 9.12 21.95
CA ASN A 11 7.52 9.91 21.26
C ASN A 11 7.55 9.60 19.75
N GLY A 12 7.54 8.32 19.38
CA GLY A 12 7.46 7.88 17.98
C GLY A 12 6.20 8.36 17.27
N VAL A 13 5.04 8.16 17.89
CA VAL A 13 3.74 8.64 17.38
C VAL A 13 3.73 10.16 17.22
N ALA A 14 4.24 10.90 18.21
CA ALA A 14 4.30 12.37 18.14
C ALA A 14 5.22 12.87 17.03
N ALA A 15 6.33 12.18 16.77
CA ALA A 15 7.24 12.50 15.67
C ALA A 15 6.61 12.24 14.29
N ALA A 16 5.96 11.09 14.10
CA ALA A 16 5.21 10.81 12.87
C ALA A 16 4.12 11.86 12.62
N GLY A 17 3.37 12.23 13.67
CA GLY A 17 2.34 13.27 13.57
C GLY A 17 2.89 14.66 13.23
N ARG A 18 4.13 14.98 13.59
CA ARG A 18 4.79 16.22 13.14
C ARG A 18 5.08 16.18 11.64
N LEU A 19 5.58 15.05 11.11
CA LEU A 19 5.79 14.89 9.66
C LEU A 19 4.50 14.95 8.87
N HIS A 20 3.41 14.32 9.35
CA HIS A 20 2.10 14.44 8.69
C HIS A 20 1.66 15.89 8.53
N ARG A 21 1.89 16.73 9.55
CA ARG A 21 1.56 18.16 9.49
C ARG A 21 2.54 18.96 8.63
N GLN A 22 3.84 18.67 8.73
CA GLN A 22 4.88 19.37 7.98
C GLN A 22 4.70 19.21 6.46
N PHE A 23 4.32 18.02 6.01
CA PHE A 23 4.13 17.69 4.59
C PHE A 23 2.67 17.70 4.14
N ASP A 24 1.76 18.20 5.00
CA ASP A 24 0.31 18.24 4.79
C ASP A 24 -0.26 16.94 4.20
N LEU A 25 0.20 15.80 4.74
CA LEU A 25 -0.08 14.49 4.16
C LEU A 25 -1.57 14.15 4.19
N ARG A 26 -2.31 14.72 5.15
CA ARG A 26 -3.75 14.52 5.23
C ARG A 26 -4.46 15.18 4.05
N ALA A 27 -4.19 16.45 3.76
CA ALA A 27 -4.83 17.13 2.63
C ALA A 27 -4.42 16.50 1.30
N ARG A 28 -3.13 16.12 1.15
CA ARG A 28 -2.63 15.43 -0.06
C ARG A 28 -3.37 14.11 -0.30
N LEU A 29 -3.52 13.27 0.73
CA LEU A 29 -4.17 11.95 0.61
C LEU A 29 -5.70 12.02 0.62
N GLU A 30 -6.30 13.14 1.03
CA GLU A 30 -7.72 13.42 0.80
C GLU A 30 -7.97 13.84 -0.65
N ALA A 31 -7.04 14.54 -1.30
CA ALA A 31 -7.12 14.96 -2.70
C ALA A 31 -6.82 13.83 -3.69
N GLU A 32 -5.78 13.04 -3.44
CA GLU A 32 -5.41 11.85 -4.22
C GLU A 32 -5.30 10.64 -3.27
N PRO A 33 -6.38 9.84 -3.11
CA PRO A 33 -6.41 8.72 -2.18
C PRO A 33 -5.36 7.66 -2.51
N GLY A 34 -4.50 7.35 -1.53
CA GLY A 34 -3.45 6.35 -1.68
C GLY A 34 -2.78 6.00 -0.34
N ALA A 35 -1.57 5.48 -0.44
CA ALA A 35 -0.71 5.22 0.71
C ALA A 35 0.22 6.42 0.97
N VAL A 36 0.79 6.49 2.17
CA VAL A 36 1.91 7.41 2.42
C VAL A 36 3.14 6.92 1.63
N ASP A 37 3.60 7.73 0.67
CA ASP A 37 4.85 7.47 -0.04
C ASP A 37 6.04 7.86 0.83
N VAL A 38 6.56 6.87 1.58
CA VAL A 38 7.72 7.06 2.46
C VAL A 38 8.99 7.40 1.67
N PHE A 39 9.13 6.94 0.43
CA PHE A 39 10.30 7.25 -0.39
C PHE A 39 10.26 8.70 -0.84
N ASP A 40 9.09 9.22 -1.20
CA ASP A 40 8.91 10.66 -1.47
C ASP A 40 9.18 11.51 -0.23
N LEU A 41 8.75 11.07 0.96
CA LEU A 41 9.08 11.76 2.21
C LEU A 41 10.58 11.78 2.50
N ILE A 42 11.27 10.64 2.35
CA ILE A 42 12.72 10.54 2.58
C ILE A 42 13.46 11.48 1.63
N ALA A 43 13.09 11.47 0.35
CA ALA A 43 13.63 12.40 -0.63
C ALA A 43 13.29 13.85 -0.28
N ALA A 44 12.08 14.15 0.21
CA ALA A 44 11.64 15.52 0.55
C ALA A 44 12.37 16.09 1.77
N LEU A 45 12.90 15.22 2.62
CA LEU A 45 13.72 15.55 3.77
C LEU A 45 15.22 15.61 3.44
N ASP A 46 15.60 15.48 2.17
CA ASP A 46 16.99 15.39 1.70
C ASP A 46 17.81 14.35 2.49
N THR A 47 17.16 13.26 2.92
CA THR A 47 17.83 12.17 3.63
C THR A 47 18.31 11.14 2.60
N PRO A 48 19.62 10.90 2.48
CA PRO A 48 20.17 9.90 1.56
C PRO A 48 19.52 8.52 1.77
N LEU A 49 19.03 7.92 0.69
CA LEU A 49 18.49 6.56 0.68
C LEU A 49 19.31 5.69 -0.27
N MET A 50 19.83 4.57 0.23
CA MET A 50 20.48 3.56 -0.60
C MET A 50 19.71 2.24 -0.52
N VAL A 51 19.23 1.78 -1.67
CA VAL A 51 18.60 0.47 -1.82
C VAL A 51 19.61 -0.47 -2.45
N ARG A 52 19.93 -1.59 -1.77
CA ARG A 52 20.89 -2.60 -2.25
C ARG A 52 20.60 -3.97 -1.63
N PRO A 53 21.11 -5.08 -2.17
CA PRO A 53 21.09 -6.36 -1.46
C PRO A 53 21.82 -6.23 -0.11
N LEU A 54 21.20 -6.74 0.96
CA LEU A 54 21.80 -6.82 2.29
C LEU A 54 21.63 -8.24 2.84
N ASP A 55 22.72 -8.86 3.26
CA ASP A 55 22.71 -10.23 3.79
C ASP A 55 22.31 -10.23 5.27
N GLY A 56 21.17 -10.85 5.58
CA GLY A 56 20.68 -10.98 6.96
C GLY A 56 20.07 -9.71 7.56
N LEU A 57 19.95 -8.62 6.78
CA LEU A 57 19.41 -7.33 7.22
C LEU A 57 18.21 -6.91 6.38
N LEU A 58 17.29 -6.19 7.01
CA LEU A 58 16.22 -5.49 6.28
C LEU A 58 16.61 -4.05 5.96
N GLY A 59 17.28 -3.36 6.89
CA GLY A 59 17.72 -2.00 6.73
C GLY A 59 18.71 -1.60 7.83
N ALA A 60 19.25 -0.40 7.70
CA ALA A 60 20.12 0.22 8.68
C ALA A 60 20.09 1.74 8.56
N PHE A 61 20.05 2.41 9.70
CA PHE A 61 20.31 3.84 9.83
C PHE A 61 21.80 4.08 10.08
N VAL A 62 22.40 4.97 9.30
CA VAL A 62 23.82 5.34 9.39
C VAL A 62 23.91 6.83 9.66
N ASN A 63 24.81 7.27 10.56
CA ASN A 63 24.95 8.68 10.94
C ASN A 63 26.33 9.28 10.57
N VAL A 64 27.15 8.56 9.79
CA VAL A 64 28.51 8.99 9.41
C VAL A 64 28.76 8.72 7.93
N PRO A 65 29.26 9.68 7.13
CA PRO A 65 29.59 11.07 7.51
C PRO A 65 28.36 11.98 7.66
N ILE A 66 27.21 11.57 7.12
CA ILE A 66 25.91 12.24 7.24
C ILE A 66 24.83 11.20 7.58
N PRO A 67 23.72 11.58 8.24
CA PRO A 67 22.55 10.72 8.42
C PRO A 67 22.06 10.17 7.08
N GLY A 68 21.78 8.87 7.01
CA GLY A 68 21.32 8.19 5.82
C GLY A 68 20.64 6.86 6.14
N ILE A 69 19.87 6.37 5.17
CA ILE A 69 19.04 5.17 5.28
C ILE A 69 19.53 4.15 4.26
N MET A 70 19.70 2.91 4.69
CA MET A 70 19.92 1.76 3.81
C MET A 70 18.78 0.76 3.97
N ILE A 71 18.28 0.22 2.86
CA ILE A 71 17.27 -0.85 2.88
C ILE A 71 17.60 -1.96 1.88
N THR A 72 17.10 -3.17 2.15
CA THR A 72 17.33 -4.35 1.31
C THR A 72 16.44 -4.39 0.06
N THR A 73 16.99 -4.79 -1.07
CA THR A 73 16.23 -5.13 -2.29
C THR A 73 15.55 -6.49 -2.20
N GLN A 74 15.91 -7.33 -1.23
CA GLN A 74 15.51 -8.75 -1.17
C GLN A 74 14.14 -8.98 -0.51
N ARG A 75 13.27 -7.97 -0.47
CA ARG A 75 11.98 -8.03 0.23
C ARG A 75 10.88 -7.35 -0.57
N PRO A 76 9.62 -7.77 -0.39
CA PRO A 76 8.47 -7.11 -1.00
C PRO A 76 8.36 -5.62 -0.62
N LEU A 77 7.68 -4.85 -1.47
CA LEU A 77 7.54 -3.40 -1.34
C LEU A 77 6.96 -2.98 0.02
N SER A 78 5.98 -3.71 0.56
CA SER A 78 5.41 -3.41 1.88
C SER A 78 6.43 -3.51 3.02
N ILE A 79 7.37 -4.46 2.94
CA ILE A 79 8.46 -4.61 3.92
C ILE A 79 9.50 -3.51 3.73
N GLN A 80 9.84 -3.17 2.49
CA GLN A 80 10.73 -2.04 2.20
C GLN A 80 10.16 -0.72 2.74
N ARG A 81 8.87 -0.44 2.52
CA ARG A 81 8.19 0.75 3.05
C ARG A 81 8.25 0.82 4.57
N PHE A 82 7.90 -0.26 5.24
CA PHE A 82 7.92 -0.30 6.70
C PHE A 82 9.33 -0.16 7.27
N THR A 83 10.32 -0.75 6.61
CA THR A 83 11.74 -0.63 7.00
C THR A 83 12.24 0.79 6.76
N ALA A 84 11.99 1.37 5.58
CA ALA A 84 12.34 2.76 5.27
C ALA A 84 11.70 3.75 6.26
N ALA A 85 10.43 3.54 6.64
CA ALA A 85 9.76 4.35 7.65
C ALA A 85 10.40 4.19 9.04
N HIS A 86 10.83 2.98 9.40
CA HIS A 86 11.51 2.71 10.67
C HIS A 86 12.89 3.42 10.72
N GLU A 87 13.71 3.27 9.68
CA GLU A 87 15.00 3.97 9.61
C GLU A 87 14.85 5.50 9.55
N LEU A 88 13.81 5.99 8.85
CA LEU A 88 13.43 7.40 8.89
C LEU A 88 13.06 7.86 10.31
N GLY A 89 12.46 6.97 11.11
CA GLY A 89 12.20 7.20 12.53
C GLY A 89 13.48 7.44 13.31
N HIS A 90 14.51 6.61 13.12
CA HIS A 90 15.83 6.82 13.72
C HIS A 90 16.43 8.19 13.34
N SER A 91 16.38 8.53 12.06
CA SER A 91 16.86 9.83 11.56
C SER A 91 16.09 11.00 12.20
N THR A 92 14.75 10.95 12.16
CA THR A 92 13.85 12.02 12.64
C THR A 92 13.99 12.25 14.14
N LEU A 93 14.16 11.18 14.91
CA LEU A 93 14.30 11.23 16.36
C LEU A 93 15.76 11.42 16.81
N ARG A 94 16.71 11.52 15.87
CA ARG A 94 18.14 11.69 16.12
C ARG A 94 18.70 10.60 17.03
N HIS A 95 18.28 9.37 16.77
CA HIS A 95 18.79 8.17 17.43
C HIS A 95 20.29 8.03 17.16
N GLN A 96 21.01 7.45 18.13
CA GLN A 96 22.41 7.12 17.89
C GLN A 96 22.43 5.84 17.05
N PRO A 97 23.31 5.73 16.03
CA PRO A 97 23.59 4.44 15.44
C PRO A 97 24.07 3.55 16.57
N SER A 98 23.52 2.34 16.68
CA SER A 98 24.07 1.34 17.59
C SER A 98 25.50 1.07 17.10
N LEU A 99 26.52 1.56 17.80
CA LEU A 99 27.94 1.38 17.45
C LEU A 99 28.66 0.44 18.43
N ASP A 100 28.07 0.17 19.59
CA ASP A 100 28.74 -0.54 20.71
C ASP A 100 28.43 -2.04 20.78
N ASP A 101 27.71 -2.60 19.82
CA ASP A 101 27.47 -4.04 19.77
C ASP A 101 27.43 -4.46 18.31
N GLU A 102 28.52 -5.01 17.78
CA GLU A 102 28.55 -5.68 16.46
C GLU A 102 27.46 -6.77 16.34
N ALA A 103 26.81 -7.16 17.45
CA ALA A 103 25.62 -8.01 17.51
C ALA A 103 24.25 -7.28 17.49
N GLN A 104 24.18 -5.98 17.79
CA GLN A 104 22.95 -5.15 17.82
C GLN A 104 22.88 -4.09 16.71
N VAL A 105 23.98 -3.75 16.04
CA VAL A 105 24.02 -2.75 14.94
C VAL A 105 23.14 -3.13 13.73
N LEU A 106 22.65 -4.37 13.68
CA LEU A 106 22.41 -5.03 12.40
C LEU A 106 21.23 -6.02 12.43
N ARG A 107 20.13 -5.78 13.15
CA ARG A 107 19.10 -6.85 13.24
C ARG A 107 17.64 -6.37 13.24
N ARG A 108 17.06 -6.36 12.03
CA ARG A 108 15.87 -7.19 11.81
C ARG A 108 16.28 -8.52 11.19
N ALA A 109 16.85 -9.40 12.00
CA ALA A 109 16.94 -10.82 11.67
C ALA A 109 15.67 -11.51 12.18
N PRO A 110 15.04 -12.43 11.41
CA PRO A 110 13.92 -13.21 11.91
C PRO A 110 14.35 -14.03 13.15
N GLY A 111 13.70 -13.83 14.29
CA GLY A 111 13.82 -14.70 15.46
C GLY A 111 14.93 -14.38 16.48
N ARG A 112 15.48 -13.15 16.53
CA ARG A 112 16.37 -12.73 17.64
C ARG A 112 15.80 -11.54 18.40
N ASP A 113 15.19 -11.82 19.55
CA ASP A 113 14.90 -10.85 20.62
C ASP A 113 16.21 -10.55 21.38
N LEU A 114 16.93 -9.51 20.98
CA LEU A 114 17.91 -8.84 21.83
C LEU A 114 17.22 -7.59 22.37
N SER A 115 17.13 -7.45 23.70
CA SER A 115 16.31 -6.44 24.39
C SER A 115 16.31 -5.09 23.66
N PRO A 116 15.22 -4.73 22.96
CA PRO A 116 15.20 -3.53 22.14
C PRO A 116 15.22 -2.33 23.06
N GLY A 117 16.25 -1.50 22.95
CA GLY A 117 16.28 -0.20 23.62
C GLY A 117 15.04 0.62 23.25
N PHE A 118 14.72 1.63 24.05
CA PHE A 118 13.54 2.47 23.78
C PHE A 118 13.60 3.17 22.41
N GLN A 119 14.79 3.34 21.81
CA GLN A 119 14.97 3.87 20.45
C GLN A 119 14.31 2.98 19.37
N GLU A 120 14.43 1.66 19.47
CA GLU A 120 13.77 0.73 18.54
C GLU A 120 12.25 0.78 18.67
N THR A 121 11.76 0.85 19.93
CA THR A 121 10.33 1.02 20.20
C THR A 121 9.81 2.35 19.66
N GLU A 122 10.59 3.43 19.81
CA GLU A 122 10.30 4.75 19.25
C GLU A 122 10.24 4.70 17.71
N ALA A 123 11.19 4.04 17.05
CA ALA A 123 11.25 3.90 15.60
C ALA A 123 10.11 3.03 15.03
N ASP A 124 9.78 1.91 15.68
CA ASP A 124 8.63 1.07 15.31
C ASP A 124 7.30 1.82 15.48
N ALA A 125 7.13 2.54 16.60
CA ALA A 125 5.95 3.35 16.83
C ALA A 125 5.84 4.49 15.82
N PHE A 126 6.96 5.11 15.45
CA PHE A 126 7.04 6.10 14.39
C PHE A 126 6.60 5.52 13.05
N ALA A 127 7.17 4.38 12.63
CA ALA A 127 6.86 3.76 11.34
C ALA A 127 5.38 3.38 11.22
N ALA A 128 4.83 2.74 12.25
CA ALA A 128 3.43 2.37 12.30
C ALA A 128 2.52 3.60 12.27
N ALA A 129 2.83 4.63 13.05
CA ALA A 129 2.03 5.86 13.07
C ALA A 129 2.13 6.64 11.76
N LEU A 130 3.31 6.67 11.11
CA LEU A 130 3.54 7.37 9.85
C LEU A 130 2.74 6.74 8.71
N LEU A 131 2.85 5.41 8.56
CA LEU A 131 2.25 4.67 7.44
C LEU A 131 0.77 4.34 7.67
N MET A 132 0.37 4.10 8.92
CA MET A 132 -0.98 3.69 9.28
C MET A 132 -1.58 4.62 10.34
N PRO A 133 -1.70 5.94 10.11
CA PRO A 133 -2.39 6.79 11.06
C PRO A 133 -3.89 6.50 11.06
N ARG A 134 -4.53 6.63 12.24
CA ARG A 134 -5.98 6.41 12.40
C ARG A 134 -6.82 7.16 11.36
N TRP A 135 -6.45 8.41 11.06
CA TRP A 135 -7.20 9.24 10.10
C TRP A 135 -7.18 8.66 8.68
N LEU A 136 -6.07 8.05 8.25
CA LEU A 136 -5.95 7.45 6.91
C LEU A 136 -6.72 6.13 6.82
N ILE A 137 -6.67 5.32 7.89
CA ILE A 137 -7.51 4.11 8.01
C ILE A 137 -8.98 4.49 7.89
N THR A 138 -9.42 5.50 8.65
CA THR A 138 -10.82 5.98 8.60
C THR A 138 -11.18 6.55 7.23
N ALA A 139 -10.29 7.30 6.58
CA ALA A 139 -10.53 7.83 5.23
C ALA A 139 -10.76 6.70 4.21
N HIS A 140 -9.90 5.67 4.20
CA HIS A 140 -10.07 4.50 3.34
C HIS A 140 -11.34 3.72 3.68
N CYS A 141 -11.64 3.51 4.96
CA CYS A 141 -12.88 2.83 5.36
C CYS A 141 -14.13 3.60 4.90
N ALA A 142 -14.16 4.92 5.11
CA ALA A 142 -15.28 5.77 4.69
C ALA A 142 -15.47 5.72 3.18
N ARG A 143 -14.38 5.86 2.42
CA ARG A 143 -14.38 5.77 0.96
C ARG A 143 -14.90 4.43 0.45
N GLN A 144 -14.47 3.34 1.08
CA GLN A 144 -14.90 1.99 0.73
C GLN A 144 -16.28 1.62 1.28
N GLY A 145 -16.87 2.44 2.15
CA GLY A 145 -18.11 2.15 2.86
C GLY A 145 -17.98 1.01 3.87
N TRP A 146 -16.77 0.77 4.39
CA TRP A 146 -16.50 -0.22 5.44
C TRP A 146 -16.75 0.39 6.82
N ARG A 147 -17.46 -0.36 7.66
CA ARG A 147 -17.70 -0.05 9.07
C ARG A 147 -16.73 -0.83 9.94
N ALA A 148 -16.69 -0.52 11.24
CA ALA A 148 -15.85 -1.23 12.21
C ALA A 148 -16.05 -2.76 12.17
N VAL A 149 -17.30 -3.24 12.08
CA VAL A 149 -17.60 -4.68 11.97
C VAL A 149 -17.02 -5.33 10.70
N ASP A 150 -16.84 -4.55 9.62
CA ASP A 150 -16.28 -5.08 8.38
C ASP A 150 -14.77 -5.37 8.52
N LEU A 151 -14.08 -4.68 9.44
CA LEU A 151 -12.65 -4.90 9.74
C LEU A 151 -12.39 -6.24 10.43
N GLU A 152 -13.42 -6.93 10.93
CA GLU A 152 -13.29 -8.30 11.45
C GLU A 152 -13.11 -9.34 10.32
N ARG A 153 -13.31 -8.96 9.05
CA ARG A 153 -13.19 -9.86 7.90
C ARG A 153 -11.79 -9.80 7.29
N PRO A 154 -11.08 -10.94 7.14
CA PRO A 154 -9.74 -10.97 6.54
C PRO A 154 -9.66 -10.33 5.15
N GLN A 155 -10.69 -10.48 4.31
CA GLN A 155 -10.75 -9.89 2.96
C GLN A 155 -10.66 -8.36 3.00
N VAL A 156 -11.37 -7.74 3.95
CA VAL A 156 -11.38 -6.28 4.14
C VAL A 156 -10.04 -5.81 4.66
N VAL A 157 -9.48 -6.48 5.66
CA VAL A 157 -8.16 -6.13 6.23
C VAL A 157 -7.05 -6.24 5.18
N TYR A 158 -7.12 -7.26 4.31
CA TYR A 158 -6.19 -7.40 3.19
C TYR A 158 -6.31 -6.24 2.20
N GLN A 159 -7.52 -5.90 1.74
CA GLN A 159 -7.74 -4.79 0.82
C GLN A 159 -7.40 -3.42 1.43
N LEU A 160 -7.56 -3.26 2.75
CA LEU A 160 -7.13 -2.08 3.49
C LEU A 160 -5.60 -2.01 3.60
N ALA A 161 -4.92 -3.13 3.85
CA ALA A 161 -3.46 -3.19 3.92
C ALA A 161 -2.81 -2.75 2.60
N LEU A 162 -3.35 -3.19 1.47
CA LEU A 162 -2.89 -2.77 0.14
C LEU A 162 -3.01 -1.25 -0.05
N ARG A 163 -4.17 -0.67 0.29
CA ARG A 163 -4.45 0.78 0.17
C ARG A 163 -3.58 1.65 1.07
N LEU A 164 -3.08 1.13 2.19
CA LEU A 164 -2.08 1.82 3.03
C LEU A 164 -0.63 1.41 2.70
N GLY A 165 -0.42 0.52 1.73
CA GLY A 165 0.91 0.09 1.27
C GLY A 165 1.69 -0.73 2.29
N VAL A 166 1.02 -1.41 3.22
CA VAL A 166 1.62 -2.18 4.32
C VAL A 166 1.30 -3.67 4.20
N SER A 167 1.98 -4.51 4.99
CA SER A 167 1.68 -5.93 5.01
C SER A 167 0.35 -6.22 5.71
N PHE A 168 -0.30 -7.34 5.34
CA PHE A 168 -1.51 -7.84 6.00
C PHE A 168 -1.33 -7.99 7.51
N GLU A 169 -0.17 -8.50 7.94
CA GLU A 169 0.14 -8.65 9.36
C GLU A 169 0.28 -7.30 10.08
N ALA A 170 1.01 -6.35 9.49
CA ALA A 170 1.23 -5.03 10.08
C ALA A 170 -0.09 -4.27 10.24
N MET A 171 -0.97 -4.33 9.23
CA MET A 171 -2.32 -3.76 9.30
C MET A 171 -3.12 -4.40 10.43
N THR A 172 -3.19 -5.73 10.48
CA THR A 172 -3.98 -6.45 11.49
C THR A 172 -3.54 -6.11 12.93
N ARG A 173 -2.23 -6.08 13.19
CA ARG A 173 -1.67 -5.67 14.49
C ARG A 173 -1.95 -4.20 14.81
N THR A 174 -1.97 -3.33 13.80
CA THR A 174 -2.25 -1.90 13.99
C THR A 174 -3.72 -1.64 14.29
N LEU A 175 -4.63 -2.41 13.68
CA LEU A 175 -6.06 -2.34 14.01
C LEU A 175 -6.31 -2.71 15.48
N GLU A 176 -5.64 -3.74 16.01
CA GLU A 176 -5.69 -4.06 17.46
C GLU A 176 -5.14 -2.90 18.30
N ARG A 177 -3.98 -2.34 17.94
CA ARG A 177 -3.37 -1.20 18.64
C ARG A 177 -4.31 0.01 18.74
N TYR A 178 -5.21 0.17 17.77
CA TYR A 178 -6.19 1.25 17.73
C TYR A 178 -7.56 0.89 18.29
N ASP A 179 -7.68 -0.27 18.95
CA ASP A 179 -8.93 -0.79 19.51
C ASP A 179 -10.03 -0.94 18.44
N LEU A 180 -9.63 -1.17 17.18
CA LEU A 180 -10.53 -1.49 16.06
C LEU A 180 -10.74 -3.01 15.93
N LEU A 181 -9.89 -3.80 16.57
CA LEU A 181 -10.00 -5.25 16.72
C LEU A 181 -9.61 -5.64 18.15
N ASP A 182 -10.24 -6.68 18.68
CA ASP A 182 -9.73 -7.35 19.88
C ASP A 182 -8.65 -8.39 19.54
N ALA A 183 -7.94 -8.87 20.57
CA ALA A 183 -6.87 -9.85 20.43
C ALA A 183 -7.33 -11.20 19.84
N GLY A 184 -8.58 -11.61 20.11
CA GLY A 184 -9.17 -12.83 19.58
C GLY A 184 -9.40 -12.72 18.08
N ARG A 185 -10.00 -11.62 17.62
CA ARG A 185 -10.20 -11.31 16.21
C ARG A 185 -8.90 -11.17 15.45
N ARG A 186 -7.90 -10.49 16.03
CA ARG A 186 -6.56 -10.45 15.47
C ARG A 186 -6.01 -11.86 15.23
N GLN A 187 -6.12 -12.75 16.21
CA GLN A 187 -5.64 -14.13 16.06
C GLN A 187 -6.38 -14.89 14.95
N THR A 188 -7.70 -14.73 14.85
CA THR A 188 -8.50 -15.32 13.76
C THR A 188 -8.08 -14.80 12.39
N ILE A 189 -7.88 -13.48 12.25
CA ILE A 189 -7.49 -12.86 10.99
C ILE A 189 -6.08 -13.32 10.57
N LEU A 190 -5.12 -13.31 11.51
CA LEU A 190 -3.74 -13.75 11.23
C LEU A 190 -3.61 -15.26 10.95
N ALA A 191 -4.59 -16.08 11.34
CA ALA A 191 -4.65 -17.48 10.94
C ALA A 191 -4.95 -17.66 9.43
N THR A 192 -5.52 -16.63 8.80
CA THR A 192 -5.82 -16.64 7.36
C THR A 192 -4.57 -16.31 6.56
N ARG A 193 -4.15 -17.20 5.66
CA ARG A 193 -2.99 -16.95 4.79
C ARG A 193 -3.39 -15.98 3.67
N PRO A 194 -2.58 -14.94 3.36
CA PRO A 194 -2.88 -14.02 2.26
C PRO A 194 -3.12 -14.71 0.92
N ARG A 195 -2.43 -15.83 0.66
CA ARG A 195 -2.67 -16.66 -0.54
C ARG A 195 -4.13 -17.11 -0.67
N THR A 196 -4.79 -17.48 0.43
CA THR A 196 -6.21 -17.88 0.41
C THR A 196 -7.10 -16.74 -0.07
N LEU A 197 -6.83 -15.51 0.39
CA LEU A 197 -7.56 -14.31 -0.01
C LEU A 197 -7.33 -13.97 -1.48
N LYS A 198 -6.09 -14.13 -1.96
CA LYS A 198 -5.74 -13.95 -3.38
C LYS A 198 -6.46 -14.97 -4.27
N VAL A 199 -6.50 -16.25 -3.86
CA VAL A 199 -7.24 -17.30 -4.58
C VAL A 199 -8.73 -17.00 -4.65
N GLU A 200 -9.34 -16.56 -3.54
CA GLU A 200 -10.75 -16.17 -3.50
C GLU A 200 -11.07 -15.03 -4.48
N LEU A 201 -10.20 -14.03 -4.59
CA LEU A 201 -10.36 -12.91 -5.52
C LEU A 201 -10.16 -13.30 -6.99
N LEU A 202 -9.22 -14.20 -7.27
CA LEU A 202 -8.89 -14.59 -8.64
C LEU A 202 -9.87 -15.62 -9.22
N GLY A 203 -10.61 -16.35 -8.37
CA GLY A 203 -11.59 -17.34 -8.78
C GLY A 203 -10.94 -18.55 -9.43
N ASP A 204 -11.26 -18.80 -10.69
CA ASP A 204 -10.72 -19.89 -11.51
C ASP A 204 -9.35 -19.57 -12.14
N PHE A 205 -8.93 -18.30 -12.12
CA PHE A 205 -7.64 -17.89 -12.63
C PHE A 205 -6.49 -18.25 -11.70
N THR A 206 -5.45 -18.91 -12.23
CA THR A 206 -4.21 -19.20 -11.50
C THR A 206 -3.06 -18.36 -12.05
N PRO A 207 -2.48 -17.45 -11.25
CA PRO A 207 -1.36 -16.63 -11.68
C PRO A 207 -0.06 -17.45 -11.71
N PRO A 208 0.97 -17.02 -12.47
CA PRO A 208 2.29 -17.65 -12.47
C PRO A 208 2.94 -17.67 -11.07
N SER A 209 2.62 -16.67 -10.24
CA SER A 209 3.08 -16.56 -8.86
C SER A 209 2.09 -15.80 -8.00
N TYR A 210 2.03 -16.12 -6.69
CA TYR A 210 1.22 -15.42 -5.69
C TYR A 210 2.02 -14.37 -4.88
N HIS A 211 3.24 -14.04 -5.33
CA HIS A 211 4.06 -13.02 -4.70
C HIS A 211 3.49 -11.61 -4.90
N GLY A 212 2.94 -11.32 -6.08
CA GLY A 212 2.26 -10.05 -6.35
C GLY A 212 0.90 -9.96 -5.66
N ASP A 213 0.48 -8.74 -5.38
CA ASP A 213 -0.77 -8.46 -4.69
C ASP A 213 -1.96 -8.48 -5.65
N VAL A 214 -3.15 -8.73 -5.10
CA VAL A 214 -4.40 -8.79 -5.85
C VAL A 214 -5.33 -7.72 -5.31
N TRP A 215 -5.55 -6.70 -6.12
CA TRP A 215 -6.36 -5.54 -5.80
C TRP A 215 -7.80 -5.77 -6.24
N LEU A 216 -8.76 -5.52 -5.35
CA LEU A 216 -10.17 -5.40 -5.73
C LEU A 216 -10.46 -3.91 -5.91
N LEU A 217 -10.68 -3.50 -7.16
CA LEU A 217 -11.00 -2.14 -7.54
C LEU A 217 -12.49 -2.02 -7.87
N THR A 218 -13.11 -0.97 -7.37
CA THR A 218 -14.51 -0.60 -7.68
C THR A 218 -14.57 0.87 -8.04
N GLU A 219 -15.76 1.38 -8.37
CA GLU A 219 -15.98 2.82 -8.59
C GLU A 219 -15.55 3.67 -7.38
N LYS A 220 -15.49 3.07 -6.19
CA LYS A 220 -14.99 3.72 -4.97
C LYS A 220 -13.49 3.99 -4.99
N ASP A 221 -12.74 3.52 -5.98
CA ASP A 221 -11.31 3.79 -6.12
C ASP A 221 -11.01 4.96 -7.09
N GLN A 222 -12.05 5.59 -7.68
CA GLN A 222 -11.96 6.75 -8.58
C GLN A 222 -11.04 7.89 -8.10
N GLY A 223 -10.05 8.27 -8.90
CA GLY A 223 -9.10 9.33 -8.60
C GLY A 223 -8.04 8.95 -7.57
N GLY A 224 -7.96 7.66 -7.20
CA GLY A 224 -6.93 7.14 -6.33
C GLY A 224 -5.62 6.83 -7.05
N ARG A 225 -4.60 6.51 -6.24
CA ARG A 225 -3.27 6.11 -6.69
C ARG A 225 -2.85 4.77 -6.09
N ILE A 226 -2.27 3.91 -6.92
CA ILE A 226 -1.72 2.61 -6.52
C ILE A 226 -0.21 2.59 -6.76
N ASP A 227 0.56 2.57 -5.69
CA ASP A 227 1.99 2.27 -5.78
C ASP A 227 2.20 0.78 -5.46
N GLY A 228 2.41 -0.02 -6.49
CA GLY A 228 2.42 -1.49 -6.45
C GLY A 228 3.70 -2.11 -7.01
N SER A 229 3.59 -3.38 -7.38
CA SER A 229 4.66 -4.17 -7.98
C SER A 229 4.24 -4.77 -9.33
N ARG A 230 5.20 -5.13 -10.18
CA ARG A 230 4.94 -5.76 -11.49
C ARG A 230 4.14 -7.06 -11.46
N GLY A 231 4.13 -7.75 -10.32
CA GLY A 231 3.36 -8.98 -10.15
C GLY A 231 1.90 -8.75 -9.74
N ASP A 232 1.51 -7.50 -9.50
CA ASP A 232 0.18 -7.19 -8.97
C ASP A 232 -0.90 -7.40 -10.04
N LEU A 233 -2.07 -7.85 -9.61
CA LEU A 233 -3.24 -8.07 -10.45
C LEU A 233 -4.42 -7.22 -9.96
N PHE A 234 -5.27 -6.81 -10.89
CA PHE A 234 -6.43 -5.96 -10.64
C PHE A 234 -7.71 -6.70 -10.99
N VAL A 235 -8.50 -7.04 -9.97
CA VAL A 235 -9.89 -7.47 -10.12
C VAL A 235 -10.74 -6.20 -10.10
N ILE A 236 -11.20 -5.76 -11.26
CA ILE A 236 -12.00 -4.55 -11.44
C ILE A 236 -13.46 -4.97 -11.48
N ARG A 237 -14.23 -4.54 -10.48
CA ARG A 237 -15.63 -4.91 -10.30
C ARG A 237 -16.49 -3.65 -10.36
N VAL A 238 -17.25 -3.50 -11.43
CA VAL A 238 -18.02 -2.29 -11.75
C VAL A 238 -19.46 -2.61 -12.11
N ARG A 239 -20.37 -1.67 -11.82
CA ARG A 239 -21.78 -1.77 -12.20
C ARG A 239 -21.96 -1.33 -13.64
N GLU A 240 -22.55 -2.19 -14.45
CA GLU A 240 -22.81 -1.97 -15.87
C GLU A 240 -24.31 -1.79 -16.15
N LEU A 241 -24.67 -0.67 -16.77
CA LEU A 241 -26.04 -0.38 -17.25
C LEU A 241 -26.24 -0.92 -18.68
N GLY A 242 -25.91 -2.19 -18.88
CA GLY A 242 -25.86 -2.83 -20.20
C GLY A 242 -27.19 -2.83 -20.94
N SER A 243 -28.31 -3.02 -20.23
CA SER A 243 -29.66 -2.98 -20.84
C SER A 243 -30.05 -1.61 -21.39
N ALA A 244 -29.46 -0.53 -20.86
CA ALA A 244 -29.63 0.83 -21.36
C ALA A 244 -28.57 1.21 -22.40
N GLY A 245 -27.70 0.27 -22.79
CA GLY A 245 -26.64 0.45 -23.77
C GLY A 245 -25.37 1.11 -23.24
N TYR A 246 -25.27 1.33 -21.93
CA TYR A 246 -24.09 1.91 -21.31
C TYR A 246 -23.09 0.82 -20.94
N LEU A 247 -21.94 0.82 -21.63
CA LEU A 247 -20.90 -0.20 -21.52
C LEU A 247 -19.62 0.43 -20.99
N TRP A 248 -18.88 -0.33 -20.17
CA TRP A 248 -17.52 0.03 -19.79
C TRP A 248 -16.54 -0.32 -20.91
N ASP A 249 -15.75 0.66 -21.32
CA ASP A 249 -14.64 0.48 -22.25
C ASP A 249 -13.39 0.02 -21.48
N PHE A 250 -12.97 -1.22 -21.73
CA PHE A 250 -11.77 -1.84 -21.14
C PHE A 250 -10.61 -1.94 -22.15
N ASP A 251 -10.81 -1.52 -23.41
CA ASP A 251 -9.74 -1.53 -24.41
C ASP A 251 -8.67 -0.48 -24.08
N THR A 252 -9.03 0.54 -23.30
CA THR A 252 -8.12 1.56 -22.75
C THR A 252 -7.05 1.00 -21.81
N LEU A 253 -7.27 -0.19 -21.24
CA LEU A 253 -6.28 -0.84 -20.37
C LEU A 253 -4.97 -1.14 -21.11
N GLN A 254 -5.06 -1.58 -22.37
CA GLN A 254 -3.88 -1.92 -23.15
C GLN A 254 -2.99 -0.70 -23.42
N ALA A 255 -3.61 0.47 -23.66
CA ALA A 255 -2.90 1.74 -23.81
C ALA A 255 -2.19 2.19 -22.53
N SER A 256 -2.50 1.55 -21.40
CA SER A 256 -1.91 1.82 -20.09
C SER A 256 -0.92 0.72 -19.66
N GLY A 257 -0.58 -0.22 -20.55
CA GLY A 257 0.32 -1.33 -20.22
C GLY A 257 -0.34 -2.47 -19.43
N LEU A 258 -1.66 -2.56 -19.43
CA LEU A 258 -2.43 -3.63 -18.78
C LEU A 258 -3.14 -4.52 -19.81
N VAL A 259 -3.11 -5.83 -19.60
CA VAL A 259 -3.85 -6.81 -20.40
C VAL A 259 -5.04 -7.37 -19.62
N VAL A 260 -6.16 -7.56 -20.30
CA VAL A 260 -7.32 -8.27 -19.78
C VAL A 260 -7.05 -9.78 -19.79
N LEU A 261 -7.07 -10.39 -18.61
CA LEU A 261 -6.83 -11.82 -18.39
C LEU A 261 -8.14 -12.61 -18.29
N ARG A 262 -9.21 -11.97 -17.78
CA ARG A 262 -10.57 -12.54 -17.68
C ARG A 262 -11.60 -11.41 -17.70
N ASP A 263 -12.73 -11.60 -18.37
CA ASP A 263 -13.90 -10.71 -18.34
C ASP A 263 -15.14 -11.55 -18.09
N THR A 264 -15.87 -11.23 -17.02
CA THR A 264 -17.05 -11.98 -16.56
C THR A 264 -18.18 -11.01 -16.23
N ARG A 265 -19.41 -11.35 -16.62
CA ARG A 265 -20.61 -10.57 -16.30
C ARG A 265 -21.53 -11.39 -15.41
N PHE A 266 -21.87 -10.86 -14.25
CA PHE A 266 -22.79 -11.45 -13.28
C PHE A 266 -24.15 -10.79 -13.40
N VAL A 267 -25.13 -11.56 -13.90
CA VAL A 267 -26.53 -11.12 -13.99
C VAL A 267 -27.22 -11.37 -12.65
N GLY A 268 -27.89 -10.36 -12.10
CA GLY A 268 -28.72 -10.51 -10.90
C GLY A 268 -29.90 -11.48 -11.09
N PRO A 269 -30.66 -11.79 -10.01
CA PRO A 269 -31.86 -12.61 -10.10
C PRO A 269 -32.82 -12.09 -11.18
N ARG A 270 -33.35 -13.00 -12.02
CA ARG A 270 -34.01 -12.73 -13.32
C ARG A 270 -35.36 -11.96 -13.27
N ASP A 271 -35.76 -11.39 -12.15
CA ASP A 271 -37.12 -10.90 -11.96
C ASP A 271 -37.34 -9.42 -12.29
N SER A 272 -36.36 -8.72 -12.88
CA SER A 272 -36.59 -7.36 -13.37
C SER A 272 -35.87 -7.05 -14.68
N VAL A 273 -36.58 -6.36 -15.58
CA VAL A 273 -36.08 -5.91 -16.88
C VAL A 273 -35.39 -4.57 -16.67
N GLY A 274 -34.09 -4.48 -16.97
CA GLY A 274 -33.29 -3.25 -16.85
C GLY A 274 -32.34 -3.21 -15.65
N ASP A 275 -32.15 -4.32 -14.93
CA ASP A 275 -31.28 -4.37 -13.77
C ASP A 275 -29.79 -4.15 -14.08
N GLN A 276 -29.11 -3.52 -13.11
CA GLN A 276 -27.66 -3.36 -13.11
C GLN A 276 -26.98 -4.73 -13.09
N VAL A 277 -26.08 -4.97 -14.05
CA VAL A 277 -25.22 -6.15 -14.12
C VAL A 277 -23.90 -5.80 -13.45
N GLU A 278 -23.32 -6.70 -12.67
CA GLU A 278 -21.95 -6.52 -12.18
C GLU A 278 -20.98 -7.12 -13.19
N ARG A 279 -20.05 -6.32 -13.70
CA ARG A 279 -18.97 -6.79 -14.58
C ARG A 279 -17.68 -6.86 -13.78
N GLU A 280 -17.01 -8.00 -13.87
CA GLU A 280 -15.72 -8.25 -13.25
C GLU A 280 -14.68 -8.52 -14.34
N VAL A 281 -13.65 -7.69 -14.37
CA VAL A 281 -12.52 -7.83 -15.28
C VAL A 281 -11.26 -8.04 -14.45
N LEU A 282 -10.56 -9.13 -14.70
CA LEU A 282 -9.21 -9.35 -14.20
C LEU A 282 -8.23 -8.78 -15.22
N ALA A 283 -7.37 -7.86 -14.77
CA ALA A 283 -6.29 -7.29 -15.55
C ALA A 283 -4.95 -7.44 -14.83
N GLY A 284 -3.87 -7.45 -15.60
CA GLY A 284 -2.50 -7.46 -15.08
C GLY A 284 -1.53 -6.75 -16.03
N PRO A 285 -0.31 -6.45 -15.58
CA PRO A 285 0.71 -5.80 -16.43
C PRO A 285 1.10 -6.65 -17.64
N ASP A 286 1.27 -6.02 -18.81
CA ASP A 286 1.56 -6.67 -20.10
C ASP A 286 2.91 -6.25 -20.72
N GLY A 287 3.90 -5.89 -19.90
CA GLY A 287 5.20 -5.50 -20.44
C GLY A 287 6.12 -4.76 -19.48
N GLU A 288 6.92 -3.85 -20.04
CA GLU A 288 7.89 -3.04 -19.30
C GLU A 288 7.29 -1.76 -18.72
N GLU A 289 6.11 -1.33 -19.20
CA GLU A 289 5.40 -0.18 -18.66
C GLU A 289 5.02 -0.43 -17.20
N VAL A 290 5.54 0.43 -16.33
CA VAL A 290 5.36 0.34 -14.88
C VAL A 290 4.60 1.52 -14.32
N GLU A 291 4.38 2.57 -15.10
CA GLU A 291 3.66 3.78 -14.68
C GLU A 291 2.57 4.09 -15.70
N GLY A 292 1.37 4.39 -15.23
CA GLY A 292 0.22 4.61 -16.08
C GLY A 292 -1.04 4.96 -15.29
N ALA A 293 -2.18 4.93 -15.96
CA ALA A 293 -3.47 5.12 -15.30
C ALA A 293 -4.51 4.20 -15.94
N LEU A 294 -5.21 3.42 -15.12
CA LEU A 294 -6.44 2.79 -15.54
C LEU A 294 -7.45 3.91 -15.78
N ASP A 295 -7.93 4.12 -17.01
CA ASP A 295 -9.00 5.10 -17.34
C ASP A 295 -10.15 4.37 -18.05
N LEU A 296 -11.13 3.94 -17.27
CA LEU A 296 -12.33 3.28 -17.76
C LEU A 296 -13.47 4.28 -17.79
N ARG A 297 -14.30 4.22 -18.84
CA ARG A 297 -15.46 5.08 -19.00
C ARG A 297 -16.68 4.27 -19.35
N GLN A 298 -17.80 4.61 -18.73
CA GLN A 298 -19.10 4.03 -19.05
C GLN A 298 -19.85 4.97 -20.00
N SER A 299 -20.02 4.56 -21.25
CA SER A 299 -20.66 5.36 -22.31
C SER A 299 -21.51 4.48 -23.23
N ARG A 300 -22.22 5.10 -24.17
CA ARG A 300 -22.86 4.41 -25.30
C ARG A 300 -21.92 4.53 -26.50
N PRO A 301 -21.15 3.49 -26.86
CA PRO A 301 -20.08 3.62 -27.87
C PRO A 301 -20.55 4.10 -29.25
N TRP A 302 -21.84 3.97 -29.56
CA TRP A 302 -22.45 4.38 -30.82
C TRP A 302 -23.09 5.78 -30.80
N LEU A 303 -23.04 6.50 -29.66
CA LEU A 303 -23.53 7.88 -29.55
C LEU A 303 -22.40 8.80 -29.08
N GLU A 304 -22.35 10.01 -29.62
CA GLU A 304 -21.45 11.07 -29.15
C GLU A 304 -22.02 11.75 -27.90
N GLU A 305 -22.12 11.00 -26.80
CA GLU A 305 -22.56 11.48 -25.49
C GLU A 305 -21.43 11.40 -24.46
N PRO A 306 -21.38 12.30 -23.47
CA PRO A 306 -20.42 12.20 -22.39
C PRO A 306 -20.64 10.90 -21.58
N PRO A 307 -19.56 10.32 -21.03
CA PRO A 307 -19.68 9.15 -20.18
C PRO A 307 -20.50 9.45 -18.92
N ILE A 308 -21.28 8.48 -18.47
CA ILE A 308 -22.13 8.60 -17.26
C ILE A 308 -21.39 8.21 -15.98
N ALA A 309 -20.28 7.48 -16.10
CA ALA A 309 -19.40 7.10 -15.02
C ALA A 309 -17.96 6.94 -15.53
N ALA A 310 -17.00 7.10 -14.62
CA ALA A 310 -15.59 6.86 -14.88
C ALA A 310 -14.97 6.11 -13.69
N LEU A 311 -13.93 5.33 -13.99
CA LEU A 311 -13.01 4.77 -13.03
C LEU A 311 -11.60 5.08 -13.51
N THR A 312 -10.95 6.05 -12.89
CA THR A 312 -9.60 6.50 -13.18
C THR A 312 -8.71 6.22 -11.98
N VAL A 313 -7.67 5.42 -12.12
CA VAL A 313 -6.73 5.10 -11.02
C VAL A 313 -5.31 5.17 -11.56
N ALA A 314 -4.53 6.12 -11.05
CA ALA A 314 -3.11 6.21 -11.39
C ALA A 314 -2.35 5.05 -10.72
N PHE A 315 -1.33 4.51 -11.40
CA PHE A 315 -0.50 3.48 -10.81
C PHE A 315 0.99 3.62 -11.12
N ASP A 316 1.81 3.12 -10.21
CA ASP A 316 3.25 2.93 -10.34
C ASP A 316 3.62 1.55 -9.77
N LEU A 317 3.79 0.59 -10.68
CA LEU A 317 4.13 -0.81 -10.47
C LEU A 317 5.63 -1.06 -10.53
N SER A 318 6.46 -0.02 -10.43
CA SER A 318 7.93 -0.16 -10.46
C SER A 318 8.52 -0.80 -9.20
N GLY A 319 7.67 -1.17 -8.22
CA GLY A 319 8.08 -1.83 -6.99
C GLY A 319 8.38 -3.32 -7.12
N PRO A 320 9.08 -3.90 -6.13
CA PRO A 320 9.81 -3.25 -5.03
C PRO A 320 10.96 -2.34 -5.52
N GLU A 321 11.49 -1.48 -4.65
CA GLU A 321 12.68 -0.67 -4.98
C GLU A 321 13.85 -1.56 -5.41
N ALA A 322 14.38 -1.26 -6.59
CA ALA A 322 15.56 -1.90 -7.16
C ALA A 322 16.85 -1.25 -6.61
N SER A 323 18.00 -1.88 -6.89
CA SER A 323 19.28 -1.31 -6.46
C SER A 323 19.52 0.07 -7.06
N GLY A 324 20.01 1.01 -6.26
CA GLY A 324 20.30 2.38 -6.69
C GLY A 324 19.29 3.40 -6.17
N LEU A 325 18.88 4.34 -7.03
CA LEU A 325 17.93 5.39 -6.70
C LEU A 325 16.52 4.82 -6.51
N SER A 326 15.84 5.30 -5.47
CA SER A 326 14.43 4.99 -5.25
C SER A 326 13.53 5.57 -6.34
N ARG A 327 12.31 5.06 -6.49
CA ARG A 327 11.30 5.61 -7.42
C ARG A 327 11.10 7.11 -7.25
N ALA A 328 11.10 7.59 -6.00
CA ALA A 328 10.88 9.00 -5.70
C ALA A 328 12.06 9.87 -6.17
N GLU A 329 13.28 9.41 -5.96
CA GLU A 329 14.48 10.07 -6.46
C GLU A 329 14.51 10.06 -8.00
N ARG A 330 14.16 8.93 -8.65
CA ARG A 330 14.06 8.87 -10.11
C ARG A 330 13.05 9.89 -10.66
N ARG A 331 11.85 9.98 -10.07
CA ARG A 331 10.83 10.97 -10.48
C ARG A 331 11.34 12.41 -10.37
N ARG A 332 12.06 12.74 -9.29
CA ARG A 332 12.63 14.08 -9.11
C ARG A 332 13.75 14.39 -10.10
N TRP A 333 14.61 13.43 -10.36
CA TRP A 333 15.67 13.57 -11.36
C TRP A 333 15.09 13.80 -12.76
N LEU A 334 14.05 13.04 -13.13
CA LEU A 334 13.37 13.20 -14.42
C LEU A 334 12.61 14.54 -14.52
N ALA A 335 12.01 15.01 -13.42
CA ALA A 335 11.32 16.30 -13.40
C ALA A 335 12.27 17.51 -13.43
N ALA A 336 13.54 17.32 -13.09
CA ALA A 336 14.57 18.35 -13.08
C ALA A 336 15.43 18.39 -14.37
N ALA A 337 15.26 17.41 -15.27
CA ALA A 337 15.98 17.27 -16.53
C ALA A 337 15.21 17.91 -17.70
#